data_AF-A0A7S1JBV9-F1
#
_entry.id   AF-A0A7S1JBV9-F1
#
_cell.length_a   1.000
_cell.length_b   1.000
_cell.length_c   1.000
_cell.angle_alpha   90.00
_cell.angle_beta   90.00
_cell.angle_gamma   90.00
#
_symmetry.space_group_name_H-M   'P 1'
#
loop_
_entity.id
_entity.type
_entity.pdbx_description
1 polymer ?
#
loop_
_entity_poly.entity_id
_entity_poly.type
_entity_poly.pdbx_seq_one_letter_code
_entity_poly.pdbx_strand_id
1 'polypeptide(L)'
;FFSPSFVKMDRDTDKMYLYLKNIHPATGVDHCAKSNFTKATDLNLIIVKANVLEIYHVTGKPEVPLVLYKHYELHGSVADMAVVRFAQHSTDCLLLAFAEAKVSVVCFDQSTDDLHTVSIHYLEEDFLQEERNKSIPWNVQLKVESSGRCAALFCYHRFLIVLPFTQDEELLWADVTNPKDMKPAFIKIKEKLPVGEAVSVDLKSLGLEHVRDIVFMKEFAEPTVAVLHEQEPTWAGRLSTRSLTCVVTAMALSGLPGSNLQYPVLLRAQSLPHDCFKLIPLDSPASGVLVLANSSVLHISQTRTMACYINDYGREELQAVSYPVHSAKLAGGGQL
;
A
#
# COMPACT_ATOMS: atom_id res chain seq x y z
N PHE A 1 23.28 2.10 -9.33
CA PHE A 1 23.34 2.66 -10.69
C PHE A 1 23.22 4.17 -10.58
N PHE A 2 24.36 4.89 -10.51
CA PHE A 2 24.34 6.36 -10.53
C PHE A 2 24.42 6.82 -11.99
N SER A 3 23.44 7.62 -12.41
CA SER A 3 23.48 8.34 -13.69
C SER A 3 24.68 9.31 -13.68
N PRO A 4 25.46 9.44 -14.77
CA PRO A 4 26.57 10.37 -14.82
C PRO A 4 26.05 11.81 -14.91
N SER A 5 26.05 12.51 -13.78
CA SER A 5 25.78 13.95 -13.72
C SER A 5 27.00 14.72 -14.24
N PHE A 6 26.83 15.53 -15.28
CA PHE A 6 27.88 16.42 -15.79
C PHE A 6 27.79 17.78 -15.10
N VAL A 7 28.89 18.23 -14.50
CA VAL A 7 29.05 19.59 -13.99
C VAL A 7 29.80 20.42 -15.04
N LYS A 8 29.17 21.46 -15.57
CA LYS A 8 29.84 22.42 -16.47
C LYS A 8 30.35 23.60 -15.63
N MET A 9 31.66 23.70 -15.46
CA MET A 9 32.31 24.85 -14.83
C MET A 9 32.47 25.98 -15.85
N ASP A 10 32.04 27.19 -15.48
CA ASP A 10 32.47 28.42 -16.13
C ASP A 10 33.72 28.94 -15.38
N ARG A 11 34.80 29.26 -16.10
CA ARG A 11 36.11 29.56 -15.49
C ARG A 11 36.28 31.02 -15.09
N ASP A 12 35.39 31.92 -15.52
CA ASP A 12 35.56 33.37 -15.39
C ASP A 12 34.76 34.03 -14.25
N THR A 13 33.97 33.26 -13.49
CA THR A 13 33.31 33.78 -12.28
C THR A 13 33.47 32.80 -11.13
N ASP A 14 33.69 33.31 -9.92
CA ASP A 14 33.73 32.53 -8.66
C ASP A 14 32.33 31.98 -8.29
N LYS A 15 31.46 31.79 -9.28
CA LYS A 15 30.07 31.33 -9.18
C LYS A 15 29.95 29.97 -9.84
N MET A 16 29.64 28.98 -9.03
CA MET A 16 29.34 27.62 -9.49
C MET A 16 27.90 27.53 -9.96
N TYR A 17 27.69 27.04 -11.18
CA TYR A 17 26.38 26.68 -11.71
C TYR A 17 26.34 25.17 -11.97
N LEU A 18 25.34 24.51 -11.40
CA LEU A 18 25.11 23.08 -11.60
C LEU A 18 23.91 22.89 -12.52
N TYR A 19 24.06 22.02 -13.51
CA TYR A 19 22.97 21.63 -14.41
C TYR A 19 22.82 20.11 -14.36
N LEU A 20 21.66 19.65 -13.92
CA LEU A 20 21.33 18.22 -13.88
C LEU A 20 20.48 17.89 -15.12
N LYS A 21 20.90 16.88 -15.87
CA LYS A 21 20.14 16.33 -17.00
C LYS A 21 20.15 14.81 -16.95
N ASN A 22 18.96 14.21 -17.03
CA ASN A 22 18.85 12.78 -17.18
C ASN A 22 19.03 12.41 -18.66
N ILE A 23 20.01 11.55 -18.96
CA ILE A 23 20.31 11.14 -20.35
C ILE A 23 19.48 9.92 -20.75
N HIS A 24 19.24 9.02 -19.81
CA HIS A 24 18.48 7.79 -20.04
C HIS A 24 17.42 7.65 -18.96
N PRO A 25 16.13 7.46 -19.31
CA PRO A 25 15.08 7.28 -18.33
C PRO A 25 15.29 5.99 -17.52
N ALA A 26 14.65 5.90 -16.35
CA ALA A 26 14.66 4.69 -15.55
C ALA A 26 14.03 3.52 -16.30
N THR A 27 14.66 2.34 -16.22
CA THR A 27 14.22 1.13 -16.95
C THR A 27 13.72 0.00 -16.04
N GLY A 28 14.17 -0.04 -14.79
CA GLY A 28 13.73 -1.04 -13.81
C GLY A 28 12.28 -0.77 -13.41
N VAL A 29 11.44 -1.81 -13.44
CA VAL A 29 10.04 -1.71 -13.01
C VAL A 29 9.97 -1.98 -11.52
N ASP A 30 9.53 -0.98 -10.75
CA ASP A 30 9.40 -1.07 -9.30
C ASP A 30 7.97 -1.48 -8.90
N HIS A 31 6.96 -0.90 -9.56
CA HIS A 31 5.56 -1.20 -9.32
C HIS A 31 4.81 -1.47 -10.61
N CYS A 32 3.80 -2.33 -10.55
CA CYS A 32 2.87 -2.56 -11.64
C CYS A 32 1.44 -2.75 -11.11
N ALA A 33 0.46 -2.29 -11.88
CA ALA A 33 -0.94 -2.52 -11.57
C ALA A 33 -1.75 -2.78 -12.85
N LYS A 34 -2.78 -3.61 -12.70
CA LYS A 34 -3.82 -3.83 -13.70
C LYS A 34 -5.00 -2.92 -13.36
N SER A 35 -5.53 -2.17 -14.32
CA SER A 35 -6.56 -1.18 -14.06
C SER A 35 -7.36 -0.80 -15.32
N ASN A 36 -8.60 -0.36 -15.15
CA ASN A 36 -9.40 0.32 -16.18
C ASN A 36 -9.23 1.83 -16.05
N PHE A 37 -8.02 2.30 -16.34
CA PHE A 37 -7.57 3.66 -16.01
C PHE A 37 -7.90 4.66 -17.12
N THR A 38 -7.64 4.32 -18.38
CA THR A 38 -7.92 5.24 -19.51
C THR A 38 -9.40 5.30 -19.85
N LYS A 39 -10.08 4.15 -19.82
CA LYS A 39 -11.52 4.00 -20.03
C LYS A 39 -12.06 2.87 -19.17
N ALA A 40 -13.35 2.92 -18.84
CA ALA A 40 -14.01 1.89 -18.05
C ALA A 40 -13.98 0.49 -18.73
N THR A 41 -13.91 0.46 -20.06
CA THR A 41 -13.87 -0.76 -20.87
C THR A 41 -12.46 -1.25 -21.18
N ASP A 42 -11.48 -0.35 -21.13
CA ASP A 42 -10.12 -0.66 -21.59
C ASP A 42 -9.35 -1.28 -20.44
N LEU A 43 -8.63 -2.35 -20.71
CA LEU A 43 -7.73 -2.93 -19.74
C LEU A 43 -6.32 -2.36 -19.94
N ASN A 44 -5.82 -1.70 -18.91
CA ASN A 44 -4.49 -1.13 -18.89
C ASN A 44 -3.54 -1.91 -17.96
N LEU A 45 -2.29 -2.03 -18.37
CA LEU A 45 -1.16 -2.33 -17.49
C LEU A 45 -0.43 -1.02 -17.23
N ILE A 46 -0.29 -0.66 -15.97
CA ILE A 46 0.38 0.55 -15.53
C ILE A 46 1.66 0.12 -14.84
N ILE A 47 2.78 0.68 -15.26
CA ILE A 47 4.09 0.39 -14.66
C ILE A 47 4.77 1.67 -14.22
N VAL A 48 5.50 1.56 -13.13
CA VAL A 48 6.29 2.63 -12.54
C VAL A 48 7.74 2.20 -12.52
N LYS A 49 8.62 3.08 -13.02
CA LYS A 49 10.07 2.92 -13.05
C LYS A 49 10.69 4.13 -12.38
N ALA A 50 10.96 4.06 -11.08
CA ALA A 50 11.32 5.20 -10.23
C ALA A 50 10.37 6.40 -10.39
N ASN A 51 10.73 7.37 -11.23
CA ASN A 51 9.95 8.57 -11.51
C ASN A 51 9.21 8.53 -12.87
N VAL A 52 9.24 7.42 -13.59
CA VAL A 52 8.56 7.26 -14.88
C VAL A 52 7.30 6.42 -14.71
N LEU A 53 6.16 6.94 -15.14
CA LEU A 53 4.88 6.23 -15.20
C LEU A 53 4.53 5.93 -16.66
N GLU A 54 4.28 4.66 -16.97
CA GLU A 54 3.90 4.22 -18.31
C GLU A 54 2.58 3.45 -18.26
N ILE A 55 1.74 3.68 -19.26
CA ILE A 55 0.43 3.06 -19.41
C ILE A 55 0.47 2.24 -20.70
N TYR A 56 0.14 0.95 -20.61
CA TYR A 56 0.07 0.02 -21.73
C TYR A 56 -1.34 -0.48 -21.92
N HIS A 57 -1.78 -0.68 -23.17
CA HIS A 57 -3.02 -1.39 -23.47
C HIS A 57 -2.80 -2.90 -23.49
N VAL A 58 -3.73 -3.64 -22.87
CA VAL A 58 -3.71 -5.09 -22.80
C VAL A 58 -4.86 -5.66 -23.62
N THR A 59 -4.55 -6.46 -24.64
CA THR A 59 -5.54 -7.05 -25.57
C THR A 59 -6.04 -8.43 -25.14
N GLY A 60 -5.53 -8.97 -24.02
CA GLY A 60 -5.93 -10.25 -23.44
C GLY A 60 -5.40 -11.50 -24.16
N LYS A 61 -4.66 -11.33 -25.28
CA LYS A 61 -4.04 -12.42 -26.03
C LYS A 61 -2.54 -12.46 -25.74
N PRO A 62 -1.98 -13.59 -25.26
CA PRO A 62 -0.56 -13.68 -24.87
C PRO A 62 0.41 -13.50 -26.05
N GLU A 63 -0.03 -13.72 -27.28
CA GLU A 63 0.78 -13.53 -28.50
C GLU A 63 0.89 -12.07 -28.93
N VAL A 64 0.04 -11.18 -28.40
CA VAL A 64 0.02 -9.77 -28.79
C VAL A 64 0.92 -8.99 -27.84
N PRO A 65 1.91 -8.23 -28.36
CA PRO A 65 2.79 -7.44 -27.52
C PRO A 65 2.01 -6.35 -26.77
N LEU A 66 2.54 -5.97 -25.60
CA LEU A 66 2.05 -4.80 -24.87
C LEU A 66 2.33 -3.54 -25.69
N VAL A 67 1.30 -2.73 -25.92
CA VAL A 67 1.42 -1.48 -26.68
C VAL A 67 1.45 -0.31 -25.70
N LEU A 68 2.56 0.42 -25.66
CA LEU A 68 2.69 1.64 -24.86
C LEU A 68 1.70 2.68 -25.37
N TYR A 69 0.85 3.17 -24.47
CA TYR A 69 -0.13 4.21 -24.74
C TYR A 69 0.39 5.59 -24.34
N LYS A 70 0.82 5.75 -23.09
CA LYS A 70 1.31 7.03 -22.54
C LYS A 70 2.54 6.81 -21.69
N HIS A 71 3.39 7.83 -21.68
CA HIS A 71 4.63 7.89 -20.92
C HIS A 71 4.71 9.25 -20.22
N TYR A 72 4.98 9.23 -18.92
CA TYR A 72 5.04 10.40 -18.06
C TYR A 72 6.33 10.40 -17.23
N GLU A 73 7.06 11.51 -17.27
CA GLU A 73 8.13 11.78 -16.32
C GLU A 73 7.56 12.58 -15.15
N LEU A 74 7.54 11.97 -13.97
CA LEU A 74 7.09 12.57 -12.72
C LEU A 74 8.25 13.31 -12.05
N HIS A 75 7.93 14.39 -11.33
CA HIS A 75 8.88 15.17 -10.55
C HIS A 75 9.10 14.61 -9.13
N GLY A 76 9.30 13.29 -9.04
CA GLY A 76 9.53 12.58 -7.80
C GLY A 76 9.60 11.08 -8.05
N SER A 77 10.40 10.36 -7.27
CA SER A 77 10.37 8.89 -7.31
C SER A 77 9.12 8.41 -6.60
N VAL A 78 8.32 7.61 -7.30
CA VAL A 78 7.17 6.94 -6.71
C VAL A 78 7.69 5.85 -5.76
N ALA A 79 7.20 5.87 -4.53
CA ALA A 79 7.58 4.94 -3.47
C ALA A 79 6.62 3.75 -3.37
N ASP A 80 5.33 3.97 -3.64
CA ASP A 80 4.34 2.90 -3.82
C ASP A 80 3.16 3.39 -4.68
N MET A 81 2.42 2.48 -5.28
CA MET A 81 1.28 2.77 -6.14
C MET A 81 0.10 1.87 -5.80
N ALA A 82 -1.10 2.45 -5.74
CA ALA A 82 -2.34 1.71 -5.59
C ALA A 82 -3.41 2.19 -6.58
N VAL A 83 -4.35 1.31 -6.90
CA VAL A 83 -5.49 1.60 -7.78
C VAL A 83 -6.75 1.70 -6.93
N VAL A 84 -7.59 2.68 -7.23
CA VAL A 84 -8.90 2.85 -6.61
C VAL A 84 -9.94 3.24 -7.66
N ARG A 85 -11.18 2.79 -7.51
CA ARG A 85 -12.32 3.37 -8.21
C ARG A 85 -13.15 4.16 -7.21
N PHE A 86 -13.16 5.47 -7.35
CA PHE A 86 -14.05 6.33 -6.58
C PHE A 86 -15.47 6.23 -7.13
N ALA A 87 -16.47 6.41 -6.27
CA ALA A 87 -17.87 6.29 -6.67
C ALA A 87 -18.28 7.33 -7.73
N GLN A 88 -17.64 8.50 -7.73
CA GLN A 88 -17.90 9.57 -8.70
C GLN A 88 -17.26 9.32 -10.08
N HIS A 89 -16.40 8.31 -10.21
CA HIS A 89 -15.63 8.03 -11.42
C HIS A 89 -15.99 6.66 -12.02
N SER A 90 -16.20 6.63 -13.34
CA SER A 90 -16.42 5.38 -14.08
C SER A 90 -15.11 4.63 -14.38
N THR A 91 -13.98 5.35 -14.38
CA THR A 91 -12.63 4.81 -14.54
C THR A 91 -11.95 4.64 -13.18
N ASP A 92 -10.92 3.79 -13.15
CA ASP A 92 -10.01 3.77 -12.01
C ASP A 92 -9.16 5.06 -11.97
N CYS A 93 -8.67 5.36 -10.78
CA CYS A 93 -7.67 6.37 -10.50
C CYS A 93 -6.48 5.72 -9.79
N LEU A 94 -5.33 6.40 -9.80
CA LEU A 94 -4.12 5.97 -9.14
C LEU A 94 -3.87 6.83 -7.92
N LEU A 95 -3.51 6.18 -6.82
CA LEU A 95 -2.83 6.82 -5.70
C LEU A 95 -1.33 6.56 -5.87
N LEU A 96 -0.57 7.64 -5.98
CA LEU A 96 0.89 7.62 -6.07
C LEU A 96 1.46 8.13 -4.76
N ALA A 97 2.11 7.26 -4.01
CA ALA A 97 2.89 7.65 -2.85
C ALA A 97 4.29 8.03 -3.29
N PHE A 98 4.82 9.12 -2.74
CA PHE A 98 6.19 9.58 -2.94
C PHE A 98 6.94 9.53 -1.61
N ALA A 99 8.24 9.77 -1.66
CA ALA A 99 9.03 10.02 -0.45
C ALA A 99 8.37 11.12 0.41
N GLU A 100 8.70 11.12 1.70
CA GLU A 100 8.27 12.18 2.62
C GLU A 100 6.74 12.25 2.80
N ALA A 101 6.08 11.08 2.92
CA ALA A 101 4.65 10.97 3.21
C ALA A 101 3.73 11.83 2.30
N LYS A 102 4.06 11.91 1.00
CA LYS A 102 3.25 12.63 0.00
C LYS A 102 2.41 11.64 -0.78
N VAL A 103 1.14 11.94 -0.98
CA VAL A 103 0.24 11.13 -1.81
C VAL A 103 -0.43 12.02 -2.85
N SER A 104 -0.39 11.62 -4.12
CA SER A 104 -1.15 12.26 -5.19
C SER A 104 -2.20 11.30 -5.73
N VAL A 105 -3.42 11.79 -5.88
CA VAL A 105 -4.50 11.09 -6.56
C VAL A 105 -4.57 11.61 -7.99
N VAL A 106 -4.37 10.73 -8.96
CA VAL A 106 -4.43 11.07 -10.38
C VAL A 106 -5.45 10.20 -11.09
N CYS A 107 -6.23 10.80 -11.98
CA CYS A 107 -7.14 10.09 -12.87
C CYS A 107 -6.79 10.44 -14.31
N PHE A 108 -7.24 9.63 -15.26
CA PHE A 108 -7.07 9.94 -16.68
C PHE A 108 -8.22 10.82 -17.17
N ASP A 109 -7.91 11.99 -17.72
CA ASP A 109 -8.89 12.85 -18.38
C ASP A 109 -8.92 12.52 -19.87
N GLN A 110 -10.01 11.91 -20.32
CA GLN A 110 -10.20 11.52 -21.72
C GLN A 110 -10.37 12.72 -22.66
N SER A 111 -10.78 13.89 -22.14
CA SER A 111 -11.00 15.07 -22.97
C SER A 111 -9.69 15.73 -23.39
N THR A 112 -8.71 15.73 -22.48
CA THR A 112 -7.34 16.22 -22.72
C THR A 112 -6.38 15.11 -23.15
N ASP A 113 -6.82 13.84 -23.05
CA ASP A 113 -6.00 12.65 -23.26
C ASP A 113 -4.73 12.68 -22.38
N ASP A 114 -4.89 13.11 -21.13
CA ASP A 114 -3.79 13.35 -20.22
C ASP A 114 -4.10 13.00 -18.76
N LEU A 115 -3.08 13.00 -17.90
CA LEU A 115 -3.23 12.85 -16.46
C LEU A 115 -3.81 14.12 -15.84
N HIS A 116 -4.87 13.94 -15.05
CA HIS A 116 -5.45 14.98 -14.22
C HIS A 116 -5.21 14.66 -12.75
N THR A 117 -4.53 15.56 -12.04
CA THR A 117 -4.37 15.47 -10.59
C THR A 117 -5.65 15.91 -9.90
N VAL A 118 -6.31 14.97 -9.24
CA VAL A 118 -7.55 15.22 -8.49
C VAL A 118 -7.24 15.81 -7.12
N SER A 119 -6.22 15.30 -6.44
CA SER A 119 -5.79 15.82 -5.15
C SER A 119 -4.32 15.54 -4.87
N ILE A 120 -3.74 16.33 -3.96
CA ILE A 120 -2.40 16.14 -3.41
C ILE A 120 -2.50 16.29 -1.90
N HIS A 121 -1.98 15.31 -1.18
CA HIS A 121 -1.98 15.26 0.27
C HIS A 121 -0.52 15.30 0.76
N TYR A 122 -0.19 16.39 1.46
CA TYR A 122 1.07 16.53 2.19
C TYR A 122 0.82 16.06 3.62
N LEU A 123 1.23 14.84 3.93
CA LEU A 123 0.93 14.21 5.22
C LEU A 123 2.07 14.35 6.22
N GLU A 124 3.05 15.21 5.94
CA GLU A 124 4.15 15.52 6.87
C GLU A 124 3.69 16.49 7.95
N GLU A 125 3.32 15.95 9.12
CA GLU A 125 3.18 16.72 10.35
C GLU A 125 4.54 16.92 11.03
N ASP A 126 4.68 17.93 11.89
CA ASP A 126 5.95 18.29 12.53
C ASP A 126 6.59 17.11 13.30
N PHE A 127 5.77 16.27 13.95
CA PHE A 127 6.27 15.10 14.69
C PHE A 127 6.81 13.99 13.77
N LEU A 128 6.39 13.95 12.50
CA LEU A 128 6.90 12.99 11.52
C LEU A 128 8.31 13.35 11.03
N GLN A 129 8.66 14.64 11.08
CA GLN A 129 9.97 15.14 10.64
C GLN A 129 11.11 14.63 11.54
N GLU A 130 10.86 14.45 12.84
CA GLU A 130 11.87 13.89 13.77
C GLU A 130 12.21 12.44 13.44
N GLU A 131 11.21 11.63 13.08
CA GLU A 131 11.40 10.23 12.70
C GLU A 131 11.98 10.10 11.30
N ARG A 132 11.68 11.03 10.38
CA ARG A 132 12.32 11.09 9.06
C ARG A 132 13.84 11.16 9.16
N ASN A 133 14.37 11.95 10.10
CA ASN A 133 15.82 12.10 10.27
C ASN A 133 16.51 10.88 10.90
N LYS A 134 15.74 9.99 11.53
CA LYS A 134 16.21 8.78 12.22
C LYS A 134 15.98 7.51 11.41
N SER A 135 15.02 7.53 10.48
CA SER A 135 14.57 6.37 9.73
C SER A 135 15.02 6.43 8.27
N ILE A 136 15.21 5.23 7.73
CA ILE A 136 15.49 4.98 6.33
C ILE A 136 14.14 5.16 5.60
N PRO A 137 13.94 6.18 4.71
CA PRO A 137 12.70 6.44 3.95
C PRO A 137 12.16 5.30 3.06
N TRP A 138 12.77 4.11 3.05
CA TRP A 138 12.48 3.06 2.08
C TRP A 138 11.27 2.17 2.45
N ASN A 139 10.53 2.49 3.51
CA ASN A 139 9.45 1.66 4.02
C ASN A 139 8.04 2.27 3.83
N VAL A 140 7.87 3.10 2.81
CA VAL A 140 6.54 3.63 2.46
C VAL A 140 5.72 2.52 1.83
N GLN A 141 4.54 2.23 2.37
CA GLN A 141 3.60 1.27 1.80
C GLN A 141 2.22 1.91 1.68
N LEU A 142 1.66 1.88 0.49
CA LEU A 142 0.34 2.41 0.19
C LEU A 142 -0.61 1.24 -0.07
N LYS A 143 -1.67 1.16 0.73
CA LYS A 143 -2.69 0.10 0.61
C LYS A 143 -4.06 0.72 0.45
N VAL A 144 -4.90 0.12 -0.39
CA VAL A 144 -6.30 0.50 -0.58
C VAL A 144 -7.17 -0.61 -0.03
N GLU A 145 -8.21 -0.24 0.72
CA GLU A 145 -9.18 -1.19 1.24
C GLU A 145 -10.06 -1.74 0.11
N SER A 146 -10.36 -3.04 0.14
CA SER A 146 -11.00 -3.75 -0.97
C SER A 146 -12.35 -3.19 -1.40
N SER A 147 -13.13 -2.65 -0.46
CA SER A 147 -14.43 -2.04 -0.75
C SER A 147 -14.34 -0.56 -1.13
N GLY A 148 -13.14 0.00 -1.25
CA GLY A 148 -12.95 1.40 -1.67
C GLY A 148 -13.45 2.41 -0.63
N ARG A 149 -13.29 2.12 0.67
CA ARG A 149 -13.68 3.04 1.74
C ARG A 149 -12.57 3.97 2.19
N CYS A 150 -11.34 3.49 2.15
CA CYS A 150 -10.16 4.27 2.50
C CYS A 150 -8.90 3.70 1.86
N ALA A 151 -7.85 4.51 1.88
CA ALA A 151 -6.47 4.06 1.74
C ALA A 151 -5.72 4.25 3.06
N ALA A 152 -4.60 3.55 3.19
CA ALA A 152 -3.66 3.75 4.27
C ALA A 152 -2.24 3.84 3.73
N LEU A 153 -1.51 4.84 4.22
CA LEU A 153 -0.09 5.03 3.97
C LEU A 153 0.67 4.66 5.25
N PHE A 154 1.46 3.61 5.19
CA PHE A 154 2.42 3.28 6.23
C PHE A 154 3.76 3.95 5.92
N CYS A 155 4.35 4.66 6.88
CA CYS A 155 5.62 5.36 6.71
C CYS A 155 6.42 5.45 8.01
N TYR A 156 7.73 5.69 7.86
CA TYR A 156 8.68 5.91 8.96
C TYR A 156 8.70 4.79 10.01
N HIS A 157 8.44 3.55 9.60
CA HIS A 157 8.36 2.36 10.45
C HIS A 157 7.38 2.42 11.63
N ARG A 158 6.49 3.42 11.68
CA ARG A 158 5.71 3.73 12.89
C ARG A 158 4.30 4.23 12.62
N PHE A 159 4.09 5.03 11.58
CA PHE A 159 2.83 5.73 11.40
C PHE A 159 2.00 5.11 10.29
N LEU A 160 0.72 4.95 10.56
CA LEU A 160 -0.29 4.55 9.59
C LEU A 160 -1.23 5.74 9.39
N ILE A 161 -1.13 6.39 8.24
CA ILE A 161 -1.95 7.55 7.88
C ILE A 161 -3.11 7.06 7.02
N VAL A 162 -4.33 7.23 7.50
CA VAL A 162 -5.55 6.75 6.85
C VAL A 162 -6.21 7.89 6.08
N LEU A 163 -6.49 7.64 4.80
CA LEU A 163 -7.16 8.54 3.87
C LEU A 163 -8.59 8.01 3.61
N PRO A 164 -9.62 8.53 4.31
CA PRO A 164 -10.99 8.12 4.05
C PRO A 164 -11.45 8.62 2.68
N PHE A 165 -12.26 7.83 1.99
CA PHE A 165 -12.86 8.20 0.70
C PHE A 165 -14.31 8.63 0.89
N THR A 166 -14.70 9.69 0.20
CA THR A 166 -16.07 10.22 0.19
C THR A 166 -17.01 9.16 -0.41
N GLN A 167 -17.94 8.65 0.40
CA GLN A 167 -18.95 7.67 -0.03
C GLN A 167 -20.19 8.38 -0.60
N ASP A 168 -20.92 7.72 -1.50
CA ASP A 168 -22.13 8.27 -2.15
C ASP A 168 -23.23 8.66 -1.15
N GLU A 169 -23.39 7.89 -0.06
CA GLU A 169 -24.34 8.23 0.99
C GLU A 169 -24.04 9.61 1.58
N GLU A 170 -22.75 9.98 1.73
CA GLU A 170 -22.37 11.31 2.23
C GLU A 170 -22.78 12.46 1.32
N LEU A 171 -22.74 12.23 0.01
CA LEU A 171 -23.13 13.24 -0.97
C LEU A 171 -24.64 13.46 -0.97
N LEU A 172 -25.44 12.44 -0.64
CA LEU A 172 -26.90 12.51 -0.63
C LEU A 172 -27.46 13.33 0.54
N TRP A 173 -26.78 13.35 1.70
CA TRP A 173 -27.26 14.06 2.89
C TRP A 173 -26.59 15.41 3.15
N ALA A 174 -25.49 15.75 2.46
CA ALA A 174 -24.74 16.99 2.70
C ALA A 174 -25.54 18.29 2.49
N ASP A 175 -26.61 18.27 1.70
CA ASP A 175 -27.41 19.47 1.37
C ASP A 175 -28.77 19.54 2.11
N VAL A 176 -29.12 18.56 2.98
CA VAL A 176 -30.43 18.54 3.67
C VAL A 176 -30.30 19.14 5.07
N THR A 177 -30.13 20.46 5.16
CA THR A 177 -30.12 21.17 6.45
C THR A 177 -31.50 21.70 6.86
N ASN A 178 -32.52 21.64 5.99
CA ASN A 178 -33.86 22.13 6.30
C ASN A 178 -34.97 21.26 5.66
N PRO A 179 -35.85 20.60 6.44
CA PRO A 179 -36.92 19.73 5.93
C PRO A 179 -38.01 20.44 5.10
N LYS A 180 -37.98 21.77 4.98
CA LYS A 180 -39.00 22.58 4.29
C LYS A 180 -38.64 22.93 2.83
N ASP A 181 -37.40 22.65 2.40
CA ASP A 181 -36.92 22.98 1.05
C ASP A 181 -36.96 21.77 0.10
N MET A 182 -37.90 20.83 0.29
CA MET A 182 -38.21 19.78 -0.68
C MET A 182 -38.91 20.36 -1.93
N LYS A 183 -38.16 21.11 -2.73
CA LYS A 183 -38.42 21.24 -4.16
C LYS A 183 -37.52 20.23 -4.89
N PRO A 184 -37.89 19.73 -6.09
CA PRO A 184 -36.97 18.93 -6.90
C PRO A 184 -35.87 19.86 -7.40
N ALA A 185 -34.89 20.12 -6.54
CA ALA A 185 -33.75 20.97 -6.83
C ALA A 185 -32.73 20.12 -7.58
N PHE A 186 -32.32 20.62 -8.75
CA PHE A 186 -31.08 20.21 -9.39
C PHE A 186 -29.97 20.40 -8.36
N ILE A 187 -29.51 19.30 -7.77
CA ILE A 187 -28.42 19.27 -6.78
C ILE A 187 -27.18 19.79 -7.50
N LYS A 188 -26.79 21.04 -7.21
CA LYS A 188 -25.45 21.52 -7.54
C LYS A 188 -24.50 20.83 -6.56
N ILE A 189 -24.05 19.64 -6.91
CA ILE A 189 -22.97 18.95 -6.21
C ILE A 189 -21.78 19.91 -6.28
N LYS A 190 -21.48 20.62 -5.18
CA LYS A 190 -20.14 21.18 -5.02
C LYS A 190 -19.20 19.99 -5.10
N GLU A 191 -18.25 20.04 -6.03
CA GLU A 191 -17.24 18.99 -6.23
C GLU A 191 -16.44 18.80 -4.94
N LYS A 192 -16.97 17.98 -4.02
CA LYS A 192 -16.27 17.54 -2.83
C LYS A 192 -15.16 16.63 -3.31
N LEU A 193 -13.94 16.83 -2.81
CA LEU A 193 -12.84 15.95 -3.16
C LEU A 193 -13.21 14.50 -2.81
N PRO A 194 -12.81 13.53 -3.66
CA PRO A 194 -13.11 12.12 -3.41
C PRO A 194 -12.37 11.56 -2.19
N VAL A 195 -11.38 12.29 -1.66
CA VAL A 195 -10.60 11.94 -0.47
C VAL A 195 -10.86 12.97 0.63
N GLY A 196 -11.19 12.49 1.82
CA GLY A 196 -11.45 13.29 3.02
C GLY A 196 -10.17 13.65 3.79
N GLU A 197 -10.37 14.16 5.01
CA GLU A 197 -9.27 14.54 5.90
C GLU A 197 -8.50 13.32 6.40
N ALA A 198 -7.18 13.40 6.36
CA ALA A 198 -6.30 12.30 6.74
C ALA A 198 -6.23 12.14 8.27
N VAL A 199 -6.10 10.90 8.73
CA VAL A 199 -5.98 10.56 10.15
C VAL A 199 -4.69 9.80 10.40
N SER A 200 -3.85 10.33 11.28
CA SER A 200 -2.55 9.76 11.64
C SER A 200 -2.67 8.81 12.84
N VAL A 201 -2.25 7.54 12.69
CA VAL A 201 -2.23 6.54 13.76
C VAL A 201 -0.79 6.16 14.11
N ASP A 202 -0.41 6.33 15.38
CA ASP A 202 0.89 5.90 15.90
C ASP A 202 0.85 4.43 16.32
N LEU A 203 1.39 3.54 15.49
CA LEU A 203 1.39 2.10 15.74
C LEU A 203 2.21 1.72 16.98
N LYS A 204 3.25 2.50 17.32
CA LYS A 204 4.05 2.27 18.53
C LYS A 204 3.21 2.46 19.78
N SER A 205 2.34 3.47 19.81
CA SER A 205 1.42 3.71 20.93
C SER A 205 0.46 2.54 21.17
N LEU A 206 0.20 1.73 20.12
CA LEU A 206 -0.63 0.52 20.17
C LEU A 206 0.18 -0.75 20.51
N GLY A 207 1.48 -0.62 20.81
CA GLY A 207 2.39 -1.73 21.09
C GLY A 207 2.78 -2.55 19.85
N LEU A 208 2.68 -1.94 18.66
CA LEU A 208 3.08 -2.53 17.38
C LEU A 208 4.41 -1.89 16.95
N GLU A 209 5.51 -2.47 17.42
CA GLU A 209 6.87 -2.00 17.11
C GLU A 209 7.52 -2.84 16.02
N HIS A 210 8.51 -2.28 15.31
CA HIS A 210 9.26 -3.01 14.27
C HIS A 210 8.36 -3.63 13.18
N VAL A 211 7.41 -2.82 12.69
CA VAL A 211 6.49 -3.22 11.64
C VAL A 211 7.25 -3.52 10.34
N ARG A 212 6.95 -4.69 9.75
CA ARG A 212 7.56 -5.20 8.53
C ARG A 212 6.65 -5.05 7.31
N ASP A 213 5.37 -5.35 7.48
CA ASP A 213 4.39 -5.27 6.39
C ASP A 213 2.97 -5.02 6.90
N ILE A 214 2.17 -4.36 6.06
CA ILE A 214 0.78 -4.01 6.36
C ILE A 214 -0.11 -4.33 5.16
N VAL A 215 -1.26 -4.96 5.42
CA VAL A 215 -2.30 -5.20 4.40
C VAL A 215 -3.69 -4.97 4.96
N PHE A 216 -4.61 -4.52 4.11
CA PHE A 216 -6.03 -4.60 4.42
C PHE A 216 -6.51 -6.04 4.32
N MET A 217 -7.19 -6.52 5.35
CA MET A 217 -7.91 -7.78 5.32
C MET A 217 -9.22 -7.59 4.54
N LYS A 218 -9.60 -8.64 3.81
CA LYS A 218 -10.81 -8.62 2.98
C LYS A 218 -12.02 -9.12 3.76
N GLU A 219 -13.21 -8.71 3.33
CA GLU A 219 -14.51 -9.23 3.81
C GLU A 219 -14.85 -8.84 5.25
N PHE A 220 -14.26 -7.75 5.76
CA PHE A 220 -14.65 -7.16 7.04
C PHE A 220 -15.65 -6.02 6.85
N ALA A 221 -16.64 -5.98 7.76
CA ALA A 221 -17.66 -4.94 7.79
C ALA A 221 -17.07 -3.54 8.00
N GLU A 222 -15.94 -3.43 8.70
CA GLU A 222 -15.15 -2.21 8.84
C GLU A 222 -13.76 -2.40 8.20
N PRO A 223 -13.09 -1.32 7.72
CA PRO A 223 -11.72 -1.41 7.22
C PRO A 223 -10.81 -2.02 8.28
N THR A 224 -10.26 -3.20 8.00
CA THR A 224 -9.44 -3.95 8.96
C THR A 224 -8.03 -4.11 8.42
N VAL A 225 -7.04 -3.73 9.22
CA VAL A 225 -5.63 -3.75 8.85
C VAL A 225 -4.91 -4.85 9.61
N ALA A 226 -4.25 -5.75 8.89
CA ALA A 226 -3.29 -6.69 9.45
C ALA A 226 -1.89 -6.10 9.40
N VAL A 227 -1.22 -6.11 10.55
CA VAL A 227 0.14 -5.60 10.74
C VAL A 227 1.03 -6.76 11.12
N LEU A 228 2.06 -7.02 10.31
CA LEU A 228 3.16 -7.94 10.64
C LEU A 228 4.24 -7.12 11.34
N HIS A 229 4.54 -7.48 12.58
CA HIS A 229 5.50 -6.78 13.42
C HIS A 229 6.31 -7.76 14.26
N GLU A 230 7.30 -7.24 14.97
CA GLU A 230 8.19 -8.04 15.79
C GLU A 230 8.30 -7.41 17.17
N GLN A 231 8.03 -8.18 18.22
CA GLN A 231 8.08 -7.66 19.59
C GLN A 231 9.52 -7.45 20.07
N GLU A 232 10.40 -8.39 19.72
CA GLU A 232 11.82 -8.32 20.06
C GLU A 232 12.66 -8.74 18.85
N PRO A 233 13.29 -7.79 18.14
CA PRO A 233 14.09 -8.07 16.96
C PRO A 233 15.19 -9.12 17.18
N THR A 234 15.16 -10.16 16.32
CA THR A 234 16.21 -11.18 16.25
C THR A 234 16.78 -11.31 14.83
N TRP A 235 17.82 -12.11 14.68
CA TRP A 235 18.47 -12.40 13.41
C TRP A 235 19.06 -13.82 13.43
N ALA A 236 19.46 -14.34 12.26
CA ALA A 236 19.88 -15.72 12.09
C ALA A 236 20.98 -16.22 13.06
N GLY A 237 21.87 -15.34 13.54
CA GLY A 237 22.90 -15.70 14.51
C GLY A 237 22.43 -15.81 15.96
N ARG A 238 21.18 -15.44 16.28
CA ARG A 238 20.58 -15.49 17.62
C ARG A 238 19.43 -16.49 17.75
N LEU A 239 19.23 -17.34 16.75
CA LEU A 239 18.12 -18.31 16.72
C LEU A 239 18.18 -19.32 17.87
N SER A 240 19.38 -19.64 18.35
CA SER A 240 19.57 -20.48 19.54
C SER A 240 18.94 -19.89 20.81
N THR A 241 18.77 -18.57 20.85
CA THR A 241 18.13 -17.86 21.97
C THR A 241 16.66 -17.58 21.67
N ARG A 242 16.35 -17.09 20.46
CA ARG A 242 14.99 -16.73 20.04
C ARG A 242 14.80 -16.86 18.53
N SER A 243 13.82 -17.66 18.13
CA SER A 243 13.41 -17.88 16.74
C SER A 243 11.96 -17.50 16.44
N LEU A 244 11.09 -17.41 17.46
CA LEU A 244 9.66 -17.13 17.29
C LEU A 244 9.27 -15.74 17.79
N THR A 245 9.70 -14.70 17.07
CA THR A 245 9.60 -13.30 17.50
C THR A 245 8.51 -12.50 16.75
N CYS A 246 8.08 -12.96 15.58
CA CYS A 246 7.10 -12.25 14.77
C CYS A 246 5.68 -12.44 15.33
N VAL A 247 4.86 -11.41 15.10
CA VAL A 247 3.46 -11.33 15.51
C VAL A 247 2.66 -10.70 14.37
N VAL A 248 1.47 -11.25 14.12
CA VAL A 248 0.47 -10.60 13.28
C VAL A 248 -0.65 -10.09 14.18
N THR A 249 -0.92 -8.79 14.11
CA THR A 249 -2.06 -8.15 14.79
C THR A 249 -3.00 -7.59 13.73
N ALA A 250 -4.28 -8.00 13.76
CA ALA A 250 -5.33 -7.36 12.97
C ALA A 250 -6.13 -6.42 13.85
N MET A 251 -6.31 -5.18 13.38
CA MET A 251 -7.09 -4.15 14.06
C MET A 251 -8.10 -3.51 13.11
N ALA A 252 -9.32 -3.28 13.60
CA ALA A 252 -10.32 -2.53 12.86
C ALA A 252 -10.01 -1.03 12.95
N LEU A 253 -10.22 -0.29 11.86
CA LEU A 253 -10.17 1.17 11.85
C LEU A 253 -11.61 1.69 12.03
N SER A 254 -12.14 1.57 13.25
CA SER A 254 -13.53 1.96 13.54
C SER A 254 -13.66 3.46 13.72
N GLY A 255 -14.80 4.00 13.29
CA GLY A 255 -15.14 5.41 13.48
C GLY A 255 -14.61 6.37 12.41
N LEU A 256 -14.14 5.91 11.25
CA LEU A 256 -13.81 6.77 10.10
C LEU A 256 -15.09 7.30 9.41
N PRO A 257 -15.17 8.58 8.99
CA PRO A 257 -14.23 9.71 9.16
C PRO A 257 -14.48 10.54 10.45
N GLY A 258 -15.11 9.97 11.46
CA GLY A 258 -15.45 10.64 12.71
C GLY A 258 -14.27 10.85 13.68
N SER A 259 -14.53 11.59 14.76
CA SER A 259 -13.54 11.99 15.78
C SER A 259 -13.32 10.96 16.89
N ASN A 260 -14.14 9.91 16.97
CA ASN A 260 -14.04 8.87 18.00
C ASN A 260 -13.40 7.60 17.42
N LEU A 261 -12.16 7.74 16.97
CA LEU A 261 -11.41 6.66 16.35
C LEU A 261 -11.05 5.60 17.40
N GLN A 262 -11.36 4.35 17.11
CA GLN A 262 -11.00 3.22 17.95
C GLN A 262 -10.35 2.14 17.11
N TYR A 263 -9.32 1.51 17.69
CA TYR A 263 -8.53 0.48 17.03
C TYR A 263 -8.62 -0.86 17.76
N PRO A 264 -9.83 -1.48 17.86
CA PRO A 264 -9.96 -2.75 18.56
C PRO A 264 -9.16 -3.83 17.83
N VAL A 265 -8.38 -4.60 18.60
CA VAL A 265 -7.64 -5.75 18.09
C VAL A 265 -8.61 -6.92 17.89
N LEU A 266 -8.77 -7.36 16.65
CA LEU A 266 -9.66 -8.46 16.27
C LEU A 266 -8.97 -9.82 16.35
N LEU A 267 -7.68 -9.84 16.03
CA LEU A 267 -6.88 -11.06 15.95
C LEU A 267 -5.44 -10.73 16.31
N ARG A 268 -4.82 -11.60 17.11
CA ARG A 268 -3.39 -11.53 17.42
C ARG A 268 -2.79 -12.93 17.40
N ALA A 269 -1.97 -13.20 16.40
CA ALA A 269 -1.23 -14.44 16.25
C ALA A 269 0.24 -14.21 16.64
N GLN A 270 0.69 -14.89 17.69
CA GLN A 270 2.03 -14.72 18.27
C GLN A 270 2.87 -15.98 18.05
N SER A 271 4.17 -15.88 18.35
CA SER A 271 5.12 -16.98 18.20
C SER A 271 5.24 -17.45 16.74
N LEU A 272 5.31 -16.48 15.82
CA LEU A 272 5.56 -16.74 14.41
C LEU A 272 7.09 -16.70 14.14
N PRO A 273 7.58 -17.45 13.14
CA PRO A 273 8.99 -17.45 12.75
C PRO A 273 9.57 -16.05 12.54
N HIS A 274 10.79 -15.83 13.02
CA HIS A 274 11.48 -14.54 12.98
C HIS A 274 11.73 -14.01 11.57
N ASP A 275 11.65 -14.85 10.54
CA ASP A 275 11.93 -14.55 9.15
C ASP A 275 10.65 -14.24 8.34
N CYS A 276 9.50 -14.08 9.01
CA CYS A 276 8.27 -13.60 8.36
C CYS A 276 8.46 -12.17 7.81
N PHE A 277 8.19 -11.94 6.54
CA PHE A 277 8.51 -10.65 5.89
C PHE A 277 7.36 -10.04 5.09
N LYS A 278 6.31 -10.80 4.74
CA LYS A 278 5.21 -10.28 3.90
C LYS A 278 3.86 -10.88 4.25
N LEU A 279 2.81 -10.08 4.11
CA LEU A 279 1.42 -10.47 4.22
C LEU A 279 0.73 -10.47 2.86
N ILE A 280 -0.17 -11.43 2.65
CA ILE A 280 -1.05 -11.49 1.48
C ILE A 280 -2.47 -11.71 1.98
N PRO A 281 -3.40 -10.76 1.79
CA PRO A 281 -4.78 -10.95 2.19
C PRO A 281 -5.47 -11.95 1.27
N LEU A 282 -6.27 -12.84 1.85
CA LEU A 282 -6.98 -13.90 1.14
C LEU A 282 -8.47 -13.59 1.01
N ASP A 283 -9.05 -13.96 -0.12
CA ASP A 283 -10.50 -13.93 -0.37
C ASP A 283 -11.19 -15.17 0.24
N SER A 284 -12.52 -15.11 0.38
CA SER A 284 -13.37 -16.27 0.68
C SER A 284 -13.18 -17.37 -0.38
N PRO A 285 -13.14 -18.66 0.01
CA PRO A 285 -13.53 -19.20 1.32
C PRO A 285 -12.38 -19.36 2.33
N ALA A 286 -11.13 -19.07 1.95
CA ALA A 286 -10.01 -19.24 2.85
C ALA A 286 -10.04 -18.17 3.96
N SER A 287 -10.27 -16.91 3.55
CA SER A 287 -10.28 -15.70 4.38
C SER A 287 -9.01 -15.54 5.25
N GLY A 288 -8.84 -14.38 5.87
CA GLY A 288 -7.64 -14.11 6.68
C GLY A 288 -6.43 -13.66 5.84
N VAL A 289 -5.22 -14.00 6.31
CA VAL A 289 -3.96 -13.61 5.67
C VAL A 289 -3.00 -14.79 5.54
N LEU A 290 -2.25 -14.79 4.44
CA LEU A 290 -1.07 -15.61 4.28
C LEU A 290 0.15 -14.79 4.74
N VAL A 291 1.01 -15.40 5.55
CA VAL A 291 2.29 -14.83 5.98
C VAL A 291 3.40 -15.58 5.27
N LEU A 292 4.23 -14.85 4.54
CA LEU A 292 5.41 -15.40 3.89
C LEU A 292 6.62 -15.21 4.81
N ALA A 293 7.38 -16.29 4.96
CA ALA A 293 8.67 -16.32 5.59
C ALA A 293 9.71 -16.94 4.63
N ASN A 294 11.00 -16.84 4.94
CA ASN A 294 12.04 -17.42 4.09
C ASN A 294 12.04 -18.96 4.18
N SER A 295 11.61 -19.51 5.32
CA SER A 295 11.62 -20.95 5.61
C SER A 295 10.23 -21.61 5.60
N SER A 296 9.16 -20.80 5.63
CA SER A 296 7.80 -21.28 5.78
C SER A 296 6.74 -20.34 5.21
N VAL A 297 5.53 -20.88 5.06
CA VAL A 297 4.32 -20.13 4.68
C VAL A 297 3.25 -20.43 5.71
N LEU A 298 2.65 -19.39 6.29
CA LEU A 298 1.64 -19.52 7.34
C LEU A 298 0.30 -18.98 6.83
N HIS A 299 -0.78 -19.64 7.20
CA HIS A 299 -2.14 -19.13 7.04
C HIS A 299 -2.69 -18.75 8.40
N ILE A 300 -3.15 -17.51 8.54
CA ILE A 300 -3.71 -16.97 9.77
C ILE A 300 -5.12 -16.48 9.48
N SER A 301 -6.08 -17.11 10.13
CA SER A 301 -7.50 -16.69 10.16
C SER A 301 -7.92 -16.42 11.60
N GLN A 302 -9.14 -15.90 11.80
CA GLN A 302 -9.69 -15.64 13.13
C GLN A 302 -9.77 -16.90 14.01
N THR A 303 -9.94 -18.08 13.39
CA THR A 303 -10.19 -19.32 14.13
C THR A 303 -8.99 -20.27 14.14
N ARG A 304 -8.09 -20.15 13.16
CA ARG A 304 -6.97 -21.09 12.97
C ARG A 304 -5.74 -20.38 12.47
N THR A 305 -4.60 -20.82 13.02
CA THR A 305 -3.27 -20.59 12.46
C THR A 305 -2.74 -21.93 12.00
N MET A 306 -2.16 -21.98 10.81
CA MET A 306 -1.53 -23.17 10.23
C MET A 306 -0.24 -22.77 9.53
N ALA A 307 0.74 -23.68 9.50
CA ALA A 307 2.01 -23.41 8.83
C ALA A 307 2.43 -24.56 7.91
N CYS A 308 3.20 -24.22 6.90
CA CYS A 308 3.80 -25.14 5.95
C CYS A 308 5.28 -24.80 5.81
N TYR A 309 6.19 -25.71 6.15
CA TYR A 309 7.61 -25.49 5.89
C TYR A 309 7.97 -25.81 4.44
N ILE A 310 8.91 -25.05 3.89
CA ILE A 310 9.38 -25.19 2.51
C ILE A 310 10.84 -25.64 2.40
N ASN A 311 11.53 -25.81 3.53
CA ASN A 311 12.89 -26.37 3.60
C ASN A 311 13.16 -26.97 4.99
N ASP A 312 14.35 -27.56 5.17
CA ASP A 312 14.74 -28.20 6.43
C ASP A 312 14.89 -27.20 7.59
N TYR A 313 15.34 -25.97 7.32
CA TYR A 313 15.42 -24.93 8.36
C TYR A 313 14.03 -24.62 8.96
N GLY A 314 13.02 -24.48 8.09
CA GLY A 314 11.64 -24.28 8.53
C GLY A 314 11.07 -25.51 9.25
N ARG A 315 11.50 -26.72 8.86
CA ARG A 315 11.13 -27.95 9.57
C ARG A 315 11.64 -27.95 11.01
N GLU A 316 12.88 -27.51 11.25
CA GLU A 316 13.46 -27.42 12.60
C GLU A 316 12.81 -26.30 13.42
N GLU A 317 12.68 -25.11 12.83
CA GLU A 317 12.13 -23.93 13.51
C GLU A 317 10.66 -24.14 13.94
N LEU A 318 9.86 -24.76 13.07
CA LEU A 318 8.44 -25.02 13.34
C LEU A 318 8.19 -26.21 14.26
N GLN A 319 9.20 -26.95 14.73
CA GLN A 319 8.97 -28.01 15.74
C GLN A 319 8.54 -27.43 17.09
N ALA A 320 8.92 -26.19 17.39
CA ALA A 320 8.65 -25.55 18.66
C ALA A 320 7.27 -24.86 18.73
N VAL A 321 6.48 -24.87 17.64
CA VAL A 321 5.22 -24.12 17.55
C VAL A 321 4.02 -24.94 18.01
N SER A 322 2.96 -24.25 18.46
CA SER A 322 1.74 -24.88 19.00
C SER A 322 0.63 -25.11 17.95
N TYR A 323 0.77 -24.54 16.75
CA TYR A 323 -0.22 -24.65 15.67
C TYR A 323 0.11 -25.78 14.70
N PRO A 324 -0.89 -26.31 13.94
CA PRO A 324 -0.66 -27.37 12.98
C PRO A 324 0.37 -27.02 11.91
N VAL A 325 1.34 -27.92 11.71
CA VAL A 325 2.42 -27.80 10.71
C VAL A 325 2.31 -28.90 9.67
N HIS A 326 2.40 -28.53 8.41
CA HIS A 326 2.39 -29.45 7.27
C HIS A 326 3.71 -29.36 6.48
N SER A 327 4.04 -30.42 5.76
CA SER A 327 5.12 -30.41 4.77
C SER A 327 4.61 -29.95 3.42
N ALA A 328 5.36 -29.07 2.75
CA ALA A 328 5.12 -28.77 1.35
C ALA A 328 5.46 -30.02 0.52
N LYS A 329 4.47 -30.59 -0.16
CA LYS A 329 4.67 -31.67 -1.13
C LYS A 329 4.78 -31.06 -2.52
N LEU A 330 5.85 -31.37 -3.25
CA LEU A 330 5.93 -31.00 -4.65
C LEU A 330 4.88 -31.78 -5.45
N ALA A 331 4.21 -31.11 -6.39
CA ALA A 331 3.32 -31.75 -7.34
C ALA A 331 4.16 -32.69 -8.23
N GLY A 332 4.20 -33.97 -7.87
CA GLY A 332 5.12 -34.97 -8.44
C GLY A 332 5.61 -36.05 -7.45
N GLY A 333 5.29 -35.93 -6.15
CA GLY A 333 5.55 -36.99 -5.17
C GLY A 333 6.94 -36.96 -4.51
N GLY A 334 7.80 -36.00 -4.90
CA GLY A 334 9.02 -35.70 -4.15
C GLY A 334 8.70 -34.95 -2.86
N GLN A 335 9.16 -35.46 -1.72
CA GLN A 335 9.36 -34.63 -0.54
C GLN A 335 10.61 -33.76 -0.76
N LEU A 336 10.54 -32.50 -0.35
CA LEU A 336 11.69 -31.60 -0.31
C LEU A 336 12.75 -32.10 0.66
#